data_AF-A0A2N2DJ30-F1
#
_entry.id   AF-A0A2N2DJ30-F1
#
_cell.length_a   1.000
_cell.length_b   1.000
_cell.length_c   1.000
_cell.angle_alpha   90.00
_cell.angle_beta   90.00
_cell.angle_gamma   90.00
#
_symmetry.space_group_name_H-M   'P 1'
#
loop_
_entity.id
_entity.type
_entity.pdbx_description
1 polymer ?
#
loop_
_entity_poly.entity_id
_entity_poly.type
_entity_poly.pdbx_seq_one_letter_code
_entity_poly.pdbx_strand_id
1 'polypeptide(L)'
;MIISNNQIRSLLALYSQQEAKSPQASKKELSKIFNEELYKNAVSQDAEAYTNAREVIRGLPEIREDRLASIEQKVKSGTYEITDEEVAEKMIGRSLVDKLV
;
A
#
# COMPACT_ATOMS: atom_id res chain seq x y z
N MET A 1 20.75 -0.26 -21.66
CA MET A 1 19.74 -0.04 -22.71
C MET A 1 18.41 0.17 -22.00
N ILE A 2 17.92 1.41 -21.95
CA ILE A 2 16.70 1.77 -21.21
C ILE A 2 15.62 1.98 -22.27
N ILE A 3 14.69 1.03 -22.40
CA ILE A 3 13.54 1.18 -23.28
C ILE A 3 12.59 2.16 -22.61
N SER A 4 12.27 3.27 -23.28
CA SER A 4 11.43 4.33 -22.72
C SER A 4 9.96 3.92 -22.78
N ASN A 5 9.22 4.18 -21.70
CA ASN A 5 7.77 3.92 -21.61
C ASN A 5 6.98 4.56 -22.77
N ASN A 6 7.47 5.65 -23.35
CA ASN A 6 6.82 6.28 -24.51
C ASN A 6 6.95 5.45 -25.79
N GLN A 7 8.06 4.72 -25.96
CA GLN A 7 8.28 3.85 -27.14
C GLN A 7 7.35 2.64 -27.10
N ILE A 8 7.10 2.11 -25.91
CA ILE A 8 6.14 1.00 -25.70
C ILE A 8 4.72 1.45 -26.05
N ARG A 9 4.31 2.66 -25.65
CA ARG A 9 2.99 3.22 -25.95
C ARG A 9 2.76 3.40 -27.45
N SER A 10 3.75 3.90 -28.19
CA SER A 10 3.64 4.06 -29.64
C SER A 10 3.51 2.72 -30.36
N LEU A 11 4.21 1.69 -29.91
CA LEU A 11 4.11 0.34 -30.50
C LEU A 11 2.74 -0.29 -30.21
N LEU A 12 2.21 -0.12 -28.99
CA LEU A 12 0.88 -0.61 -28.62
C LEU A 12 -0.23 0.06 -29.45
N ALA A 13 -0.14 1.37 -29.71
CA ALA A 13 -1.12 2.10 -30.52
C ALA A 13 -1.13 1.64 -31.99
N LEU A 14 0.04 1.35 -32.56
CA LEU A 14 0.14 0.82 -33.92
C LEU A 14 -0.44 -0.60 -34.03
N TYR A 15 -0.25 -1.41 -32.99
CA TYR A 15 -0.77 -2.78 -32.94
C TYR A 15 -2.30 -2.82 -32.81
N SER A 16 -2.87 -1.99 -31.92
CA SER A 16 -4.33 -1.92 -31.72
C SER A 16 -5.07 -1.38 -32.95
N GLN A 17 -4.44 -0.49 -33.73
CA GLN A 17 -5.00 0.01 -34.99
C GLN A 17 -5.10 -1.08 -36.06
N GLN A 18 -4.31 -2.15 -35.97
CA GLN A 18 -4.33 -3.27 -36.92
C GLN A 18 -5.45 -4.29 -36.61
N GLU A 19 -5.86 -4.42 -35.35
CA GLU A 19 -6.94 -5.34 -34.92
C GLU A 19 -8.37 -4.79 -35.20
N ALA A 20 -8.51 -3.48 -35.42
CA ALA A 20 -9.79 -2.79 -35.63
C ALA A 20 -10.53 -3.13 -36.95
N LYS A 21 -10.04 -4.09 -37.76
CA LYS A 21 -10.67 -4.50 -39.04
C LYS A 21 -11.56 -5.76 -38.96
N SER A 22 -11.84 -6.32 -37.78
CA SER A 22 -12.75 -7.47 -37.61
C SER A 22 -13.97 -7.15 -36.72
N PRO A 23 -15.24 -7.43 -37.13
CA PRO A 23 -16.43 -6.96 -36.41
C PRO A 23 -16.75 -7.71 -35.10
N GLN A 24 -15.97 -8.74 -34.74
CA GLN A 24 -16.20 -9.57 -33.55
C GLN A 24 -15.17 -9.37 -32.42
N ALA A 25 -14.13 -8.55 -32.63
CA ALA A 25 -13.14 -8.21 -31.61
C ALA A 25 -13.61 -7.10 -30.64
N SER A 26 -14.46 -6.20 -31.12
CA SER A 26 -14.87 -4.97 -30.41
C SER A 26 -15.48 -5.20 -29.01
N LYS A 27 -16.32 -6.24 -28.82
CA LYS A 27 -16.97 -6.52 -27.53
C LYS A 27 -16.02 -7.16 -26.49
N LYS A 28 -15.00 -7.89 -26.95
CA LYS A 28 -14.00 -8.57 -26.10
C LYS A 28 -12.83 -7.64 -25.75
N GLU A 29 -12.50 -6.71 -26.63
CA GLU A 29 -11.53 -5.64 -26.38
C GLU A 29 -12.08 -4.57 -25.43
N LEU A 30 -13.33 -4.13 -25.60
CA LEU A 30 -13.96 -3.17 -24.67
C LEU A 30 -13.98 -3.67 -23.22
N SER A 31 -14.23 -4.96 -23.02
CA SER A 31 -14.21 -5.58 -21.68
C SER A 31 -12.80 -5.78 -21.14
N LYS A 32 -11.79 -6.08 -21.98
CA LYS A 32 -10.39 -6.13 -21.56
C LYS A 32 -9.82 -4.74 -21.22
N ILE A 33 -10.07 -3.74 -22.06
CA ILE A 33 -9.63 -2.36 -21.83
C ILE A 33 -10.30 -1.81 -20.57
N PHE A 34 -11.60 -2.04 -20.38
CA PHE A 34 -12.28 -1.63 -19.16
C PHE A 34 -11.70 -2.30 -17.91
N ASN A 35 -11.39 -3.61 -17.95
CA ASN A 35 -10.76 -4.30 -16.82
C ASN A 35 -9.31 -3.85 -16.58
N GLU A 36 -8.54 -3.57 -17.63
CA GLU A 36 -7.15 -3.12 -17.53
C GLU A 36 -7.06 -1.68 -17.05
N GLU A 37 -7.99 -0.82 -17.47
CA GLU A 37 -8.14 0.56 -16.99
C GLU A 37 -8.64 0.57 -15.54
N LEU A 38 -9.60 -0.28 -15.18
CA LEU A 38 -10.06 -0.42 -13.79
C LEU A 38 -8.96 -0.96 -12.87
N TYR A 39 -8.19 -1.96 -13.31
CA TYR A 39 -7.07 -2.52 -12.56
C TYR A 39 -5.93 -1.49 -12.43
N LYS A 40 -5.57 -0.79 -13.51
CA LYS A 40 -4.57 0.27 -13.48
C LYS A 40 -5.00 1.43 -12.58
N ASN A 41 -6.27 1.80 -12.59
CA ASN A 41 -6.81 2.84 -11.72
C ASN A 41 -6.87 2.40 -10.26
N ALA A 42 -7.24 1.14 -9.98
CA ALA A 42 -7.22 0.58 -8.62
C ALA A 42 -5.80 0.50 -8.05
N VAL A 43 -4.84 0.01 -8.85
CA VAL A 43 -3.41 -0.01 -8.47
C VAL A 43 -2.88 1.43 -8.28
N SER A 44 -3.35 2.40 -9.07
CA SER A 44 -2.99 3.81 -8.89
C SER A 44 -3.53 4.38 -7.58
N GLN A 45 -4.78 4.08 -7.23
CA GLN A 45 -5.39 4.53 -5.97
C GLN A 45 -4.69 3.93 -4.75
N ASP A 46 -4.36 2.64 -4.79
CA ASP A 46 -3.63 1.98 -3.70
C ASP A 46 -2.20 2.54 -3.56
N ALA A 47 -1.52 2.83 -4.67
CA ALA A 47 -0.20 3.46 -4.67
C ALA A 47 -0.23 4.91 -4.16
N GLU A 48 -1.25 5.68 -4.52
CA GLU A 48 -1.49 7.03 -3.99
C GLU A 48 -1.78 6.99 -2.48
N ALA A 49 -2.63 6.06 -2.03
CA ALA A 49 -2.90 5.86 -0.61
C ALA A 49 -1.63 5.49 0.17
N TYR A 50 -0.81 4.59 -0.37
CA TYR A 50 0.46 4.19 0.24
C TYR A 50 1.45 5.37 0.33
N THR A 51 1.62 6.13 -0.75
CA THR A 51 2.54 7.28 -0.77
C THR A 51 2.09 8.38 0.17
N ASN A 52 0.79 8.70 0.21
CA ASN A 52 0.22 9.64 1.15
C ASN A 52 0.43 9.18 2.60
N ALA A 53 0.12 7.92 2.91
CA ALA A 53 0.34 7.36 4.25
C ALA A 53 1.82 7.42 4.67
N ARG A 54 2.74 7.10 3.73
CA ARG A 54 4.18 7.16 3.96
C ARG A 54 4.65 8.59 4.28
N GLU A 55 4.20 9.59 3.54
CA GLU A 55 4.59 10.98 3.79
C GLU A 55 4.03 11.49 5.12
N VAL A 56 2.80 11.10 5.49
CA VAL A 56 2.25 11.40 6.81
C VAL A 56 3.10 10.76 7.91
N ILE A 57 3.47 9.48 7.77
CA ILE A 57 4.31 8.78 8.76
C ILE A 57 5.69 9.44 8.88
N ARG A 58 6.28 9.91 7.78
CA ARG A 58 7.58 10.61 7.79
C ARG A 58 7.53 11.96 8.48
N GLY A 59 6.38 12.63 8.47
CA GLY A 59 6.16 13.91 9.16
C GLY A 59 5.85 13.75 10.65
N LEU A 60 5.62 12.54 11.14
CA LEU A 60 5.38 12.30 12.57
C LEU A 60 6.67 12.47 13.36
N PRO A 61 6.59 12.98 14.60
CA PRO A 61 7.75 13.06 15.47
C PRO A 61 8.26 11.65 15.77
N GLU A 62 9.59 11.52 15.85
CA GLU A 62 10.26 10.25 16.19
C GLU A 62 9.82 9.73 17.57
N ILE A 63 9.56 10.65 18.49
CA ILE A 63 9.08 10.35 19.85
C ILE A 63 7.71 11.00 20.06
N ARG A 64 6.77 10.20 20.57
CA ARG A 64 5.45 10.65 21.01
C ARG A 64 5.51 11.05 22.50
N GLU A 65 5.96 12.27 22.74
CA GLU A 65 6.15 12.84 24.07
C GLU A 65 4.87 12.81 24.92
N ASP A 66 3.71 13.03 24.30
CA ASP A 66 2.39 12.95 24.91
C ASP A 66 2.12 11.56 25.51
N ARG A 67 2.40 10.51 24.73
CA ARG A 67 2.21 9.12 25.16
C ARG A 67 3.22 8.76 26.26
N LEU A 68 4.48 9.17 26.09
CA LEU A 68 5.54 8.91 27.07
C LEU A 68 5.20 9.52 28.43
N ALA A 69 4.85 10.80 28.47
CA ALA A 69 4.49 11.51 29.69
C ALA A 69 3.32 10.83 30.42
N SER A 70 2.30 10.37 29.69
CA SER A 70 1.15 9.67 30.28
C SER A 70 1.54 8.35 30.95
N ILE A 71 2.45 7.59 30.34
CA ILE A 71 2.92 6.31 30.87
C ILE A 71 3.84 6.56 32.07
N GLU A 72 4.76 7.50 31.95
CA GLU A 72 5.63 7.90 33.08
C GLU A 72 4.83 8.29 34.30
N GLN A 73 3.76 9.08 34.11
CA GLN A 73 2.91 9.47 35.22
C GLN A 73 2.27 8.25 35.88
N LYS A 74 1.69 7.32 35.10
CA LYS A 74 1.08 6.09 35.64
C LYS A 74 2.08 5.22 36.38
N VAL A 75 3.31 5.13 35.87
CA VAL A 75 4.39 4.37 36.51
C VAL A 75 4.81 5.05 37.82
N LYS A 76 5.00 6.37 37.83
CA LYS A 76 5.34 7.16 39.02
C LYS A 76 4.26 7.11 40.09
N SER A 77 2.98 7.08 39.71
CA SER A 77 1.85 6.95 40.64
C SER A 77 1.58 5.52 41.08
N GLY A 78 2.28 4.52 40.53
CA GLY A 78 2.04 3.11 40.81
C GLY A 78 0.71 2.58 40.27
N THR A 79 0.03 3.33 39.40
CA THR A 79 -1.26 2.94 38.79
C THR A 79 -1.08 2.33 37.40
N TYR A 80 0.15 1.91 37.09
CA TYR A 80 0.45 1.22 35.85
C TYR A 80 0.29 -0.28 36.08
N GLU A 81 -0.89 -0.79 35.74
CA GLU A 81 -1.24 -2.20 35.83
C GLU A 81 -1.28 -2.79 34.43
N ILE A 82 -0.56 -3.90 34.24
CA ILE A 82 -0.59 -4.73 33.04
C ILE A 82 -0.96 -6.14 33.47
N THR A 83 -1.81 -6.80 32.70
CA THR A 83 -2.16 -8.20 32.90
C THR A 83 -1.13 -9.14 32.26
N ASP A 84 -1.00 -10.36 32.79
CA ASP A 84 -0.11 -11.38 32.22
C ASP A 84 -0.47 -11.69 30.74
N GLU A 85 -1.75 -11.59 30.39
CA GLU A 85 -2.25 -11.78 29.03
C GLU A 85 -1.72 -10.71 28.06
N GLU A 86 -1.75 -9.43 28.45
CA GLU A 86 -1.21 -8.33 27.65
C GLU A 86 0.30 -8.49 27.42
N VAL A 87 1.03 -8.99 28.42
CA VAL A 87 2.46 -9.29 28.29
C VAL A 87 2.68 -10.43 27.30
N ALA A 88 1.95 -11.54 27.46
CA ALA A 88 2.06 -12.71 26.59
C ALA A 88 1.71 -12.37 25.13
N GLU A 89 0.65 -11.59 24.90
CA GLU A 89 0.26 -11.11 23.57
C GLU A 89 1.41 -10.37 22.88
N LYS A 90 2.06 -9.44 23.58
CA LYS A 90 3.19 -8.66 23.03
C LYS A 90 4.41 -9.52 22.76
N MET A 91 4.71 -10.48 23.64
CA MET A 91 5.81 -11.43 23.44
C MET A 91 5.60 -12.31 22.20
N ILE A 92 4.41 -12.92 22.07
CA ILE A 92 4.07 -13.79 20.95
C ILE A 92 4.02 -12.97 19.65
N GLY A 93 3.36 -11.81 19.67
CA GLY A 93 3.28 -10.92 18.52
C GLY A 93 4.65 -10.53 17.99
N ARG A 94 5.59 -10.19 18.88
CA ARG A 94 6.98 -9.88 18.47
C ARG A 94 7.68 -11.10 17.87
N SER A 95 7.55 -12.27 18.51
CA SER A 95 8.15 -13.52 18.03
C SER A 95 7.67 -13.92 16.63
N LEU A 96 6.40 -13.67 16.31
CA LEU A 96 5.84 -13.94 14.99
C LEU A 96 6.41 -13.01 13.92
N VAL A 97 6.48 -11.69 14.21
CA VAL A 97 7.06 -10.71 13.28
C VAL A 97 8.52 -11.06 12.96
N ASP A 98 9.32 -11.39 13.97
CA ASP A 98 10.74 -11.71 13.78
C ASP A 98 10.96 -13.00 12.94
N LYS A 99 9.96 -13.88 12.81
CA LYS A 99 10.03 -15.09 11.96
C LYS A 99 9.52 -14.87 10.53
N LEU A 100 8.70 -13.86 10.31
CA LEU A 100 8.03 -13.57 9.04
C LEU A 100 8.80 -12.58 8.17
N VAL A 101 9.75 -11.85 8.75
CA VAL A 101 10.69 -10.95 8.08
C VAL A 101 11.97 -11.71 7.73
#